data_AF-R6Z8D2-F1
#
_entry.id   AF-R6Z8D2-F1
#
_cell.length_a   1.000
_cell.length_b   1.000
_cell.length_c   1.000
_cell.angle_alpha   90.00
_cell.angle_beta   90.00
_cell.angle_gamma   90.00
#
_symmetry.space_group_name_H-M   'P 1'
#
loop_
_entity.id
_entity.type
_entity.pdbx_description
1 polymer ?
#
loop_
_entity_poly.entity_id
_entity_poly.type
_entity_poly.pdbx_seq_one_letter_code
_entity_poly.pdbx_strand_id
1 'polypeptide(L)' 'MTEDLSAEQKARTTYDNLLRVITDPDVKAPLRFLRAREIVHFQRFGEALEQLKDSLDRKNYYYFNPEFDKQFMKTEI' A
#
# COMPACT_ATOMS: atom_id res chain seq x y z
N MET A 1 -3.20 2.51 0.89
CA MET A 1 -2.42 1.27 0.97
C MET A 1 -1.80 0.85 -0.36
N THR A 2 -2.57 0.57 -1.43
CA THR A 2 -1.97 0.28 -2.76
C THR A 2 -1.20 1.47 -3.32
N GLU A 3 -1.68 2.69 -3.09
CA GLU A 3 -1.00 3.92 -3.46
C GLU A 3 0.32 4.10 -2.69
N ASP A 4 0.37 3.74 -1.41
CA ASP A 4 1.58 3.82 -0.59
C ASP A 4 2.67 2.87 -1.12
N LEU A 5 2.31 1.63 -1.44
CA LEU A 5 3.20 0.65 -2.08
C LEU A 5 3.74 1.17 -3.43
N SER A 6 2.89 1.80 -4.24
CA SER A 6 3.29 2.39 -5.51
C SER A 6 4.24 3.58 -5.32
N ALA A 7 3.96 4.44 -4.34
CA ALA A 7 4.79 5.59 -4.01
C ALA A 7 6.21 5.16 -3.61
N GLU A 8 6.34 4.12 -2.78
CA GLU A 8 7.65 3.60 -2.37
C GLU A 8 8.46 3.03 -3.55
N GLN A 9 7.81 2.28 -4.46
CA GLN A 9 8.48 1.78 -5.66
C GLN A 9 8.92 2.91 -6.61
N LYS A 10 8.11 3.95 -6.75
CA LYS A 10 8.43 5.14 -7.54
C LYS A 10 9.65 5.87 -6.94
N ALA A 11 9.64 6.11 -5.64
CA ALA A 11 10.76 6.74 -4.93
C ALA A 11 12.05 5.92 -5.07
N ARG A 12 11.98 4.60 -4.87
CA ARG A 12 13.12 3.68 -5.10
C ARG A 12 13.69 3.81 -6.52
N THR A 13 12.84 3.80 -7.53
CA THR A 13 13.25 3.92 -8.94
C THR A 13 13.94 5.27 -9.20
N THR A 14 13.42 6.35 -8.61
CA THR A 14 14.05 7.67 -8.67
C THR A 14 15.46 7.64 -8.06
N TYR A 15 15.63 7.07 -6.87
CA TYR A 15 16.96 6.98 -6.25
C TYR A 15 17.93 6.07 -7.01
N ASP A 16 17.47 4.94 -7.55
CA ASP A 16 18.27 4.06 -8.41
C ASP A 16 18.82 4.83 -9.63
N ASN A 17 17.98 5.64 -10.27
CA ASN A 17 18.40 6.48 -11.39
C ASN A 17 19.40 7.56 -10.98
N LEU A 18 19.19 8.23 -9.84
CA LEU A 18 20.09 9.25 -9.32
C LEU A 18 21.48 8.67 -8.98
N LEU A 19 21.53 7.49 -8.36
CA LEU A 19 22.77 6.82 -8.01
C LEU A 19 23.61 6.42 -9.24
N ARG A 20 22.97 6.22 -10.39
CA ARG A 20 23.65 5.92 -11.67
C ARG A 20 24.34 7.14 -12.27
N VAL A 21 23.76 8.33 -12.10
CA VAL A 21 24.24 9.56 -12.77
C VAL A 21 25.13 10.43 -11.88
N ILE A 22 24.91 10.41 -10.57
CA ILE A 22 25.73 11.17 -9.63
C ILE A 22 27.09 10.47 -9.47
N THR A 23 28.17 11.23 -9.35
CA THR A 23 29.53 10.72 -9.14
C THR A 23 30.07 11.02 -7.76
N ASP A 24 29.66 12.15 -7.17
CA ASP A 24 30.06 12.61 -5.84
C ASP A 24 29.71 11.58 -4.74
N PRO A 25 30.71 11.04 -4.02
CA PRO A 25 30.50 10.09 -2.93
C PRO A 25 29.64 10.64 -1.78
N ASP A 26 29.79 11.92 -1.44
CA ASP A 26 29.10 12.54 -0.29
C ASP A 26 27.62 12.73 -0.57
N VAL A 27 27.26 12.88 -1.86
CA VAL A 27 25.85 12.89 -2.31
C VAL A 27 25.31 11.47 -2.44
N LYS A 28 26.13 10.48 -2.82
CA LYS A 28 25.70 9.07 -2.90
C LYS A 28 25.35 8.47 -1.55
N ALA A 29 26.08 8.82 -0.49
CA ALA A 29 25.87 8.27 0.85
C ALA A 29 24.41 8.42 1.35
N PRO A 30 23.83 9.64 1.40
CA PRO A 30 22.44 9.82 1.81
C PRO A 30 21.45 9.18 0.82
N LEU A 31 21.72 9.19 -0.49
CA LEU A 31 20.85 8.55 -1.48
C LEU A 31 20.75 7.03 -1.29
N ARG A 32 21.84 6.36 -0.92
CA ARG A 32 21.81 4.91 -0.60
C ARG A 32 20.96 4.65 0.63
N PHE A 33 21.06 5.49 1.65
CA PHE A 33 20.23 5.39 2.85
C PHE A 33 18.74 5.55 2.52
N LEU A 34 18.38 6.60 1.77
CA LEU A 34 16.99 6.84 1.35
C LEU A 34 16.44 5.68 0.52
N ARG A 35 17.20 5.19 -0.46
CA ARG A 35 16.82 4.02 -1.25
C ARG A 35 16.56 2.78 -0.39
N ALA A 36 17.44 2.50 0.57
CA ALA A 36 17.27 1.36 1.47
C ALA A 36 16.02 1.51 2.34
N ARG A 37 15.72 2.73 2.78
CA ARG A 37 14.50 3.04 3.53
C ARG A 37 13.23 2.73 2.74
N GLU A 38 13.16 3.08 1.46
CA GLU A 38 11.94 2.85 0.67
C GLU A 38 11.68 1.35 0.42
N ILE A 39 12.74 0.52 0.40
CA ILE A 39 12.60 -0.96 0.39
C ILE A 39 11.95 -1.44 1.68
N VAL A 40 12.39 -0.92 2.84
CA VAL A 40 11.82 -1.27 4.14
C VAL A 40 10.38 -0.78 4.26
N HIS A 41 10.09 0.43 3.80
CA HIS A 41 8.72 0.95 3.78
C HIS A 41 7.80 0.10 2.91
N PHE A 42 8.23 -0.26 1.70
CA PHE A 42 7.46 -1.14 0.82
C PHE A 42 7.12 -2.46 1.50
N GLN A 43 8.10 -3.09 2.16
CA GLN A 43 7.88 -4.34 2.90
C GLN A 43 6.88 -4.16 4.05
N ARG A 44 7.04 -3.10 4.87
CA ARG A 44 6.15 -2.82 6.00
C ARG A 44 4.72 -2.51 5.57
N PHE A 45 4.54 -1.75 4.49
CA PHE A 45 3.21 -1.49 3.94
C PHE A 45 2.58 -2.77 3.39
N GLY A 46 3.37 -3.67 2.79
CA GLY A 46 2.91 -4.97 2.34
C GLY A 46 2.43 -5.85 3.49
N GLU A 47 3.22 -5.93 4.56
CA GLU A 47 2.87 -6.65 5.79
C GLU A 47 1.60 -6.08 6.44
N ALA A 48 1.51 -4.76 6.56
CA ALA A 48 0.32 -4.10 7.10
C ALA A 48 -0.93 -4.35 6.24
N LEU A 49 -0.79 -4.34 4.92
CA LEU A 49 -1.89 -4.65 4.00
C LEU A 49 -2.35 -6.09 4.14
N GLU A 50 -1.43 -7.05 4.29
CA GLU A 50 -1.79 -8.46 4.46
C GLU A 50 -2.50 -8.69 5.80
N GLN A 51 -1.99 -8.10 6.89
CA GLN A 51 -2.66 -8.15 8.20
C GLN A 51 -4.07 -7.54 8.14
N LEU A 52 -4.24 -6.41 7.45
CA LEU A 52 -5.56 -5.80 7.26
C LEU A 52 -6.49 -6.75 6.51
N LYS A 53 -6.02 -7.38 5.43
CA LYS A 53 -6.78 -8.35 4.64
C LYS A 53 -7.21 -9.57 5.46
N ASP A 54 -6.36 -10.04 6.36
CA ASP A 54 -6.70 -11.15 7.28
C ASP A 54 -7.74 -10.72 8.33
N SER A 55 -7.69 -9.45 8.79
CA SER A 55 -8.64 -8.90 9.74
C SER A 55 -9.99 -8.51 9.15
N LEU A 56 -10.07 -8.33 7.82
CA LEU A 56 -11.31 -8.02 7.12
C LEU A 56 -12.25 -9.24 7.18
N ASP A 57 -13.41 -9.05 7.80
CA ASP A 57 -14.39 -10.12 7.99
C ASP A 57 -14.88 -10.66 6.64
N ARG A 58 -14.49 -11.91 6.34
CA ARG A 58 -14.89 -12.64 5.13
C ARG A 58 -16.41 -12.83 5.01
N LYS A 59 -17.17 -12.63 6.09
CA LYS A 59 -18.63 -12.80 6.10
C LYS A 59 -19.41 -11.65 5.48
N ASN A 60 -18.79 -10.52 5.16
CA ASN A 60 -19.52 -9.29 4.83
C ASN A 60 -19.41 -8.83 3.37
N TYR A 61 -19.21 -9.73 2.40
CA TYR A 61 -19.26 -9.38 0.98
C TYR A 61 -20.69 -9.40 0.40
N TYR A 62 -21.63 -10.09 1.07
CA TYR A 62 -23.05 -10.19 0.67
C TYR A 62 -24.01 -10.16 1.86
N TYR A 63 -23.65 -9.52 2.99
CA TYR A 63 -24.57 -9.49 4.14
C TYR A 63 -25.86 -8.73 3.84
N PHE A 64 -25.81 -7.78 2.90
CA PHE A 64 -26.98 -7.07 2.41
C PHE A 64 -26.80 -6.64 0.95
N ASN A 65 -27.60 -7.23 0.06
CA ASN A 65 -27.82 -6.78 -1.30
C ASN A 65 -29.29 -6.33 -1.44
N PRO A 66 -29.57 -5.03 -1.62
CA PRO A 66 -30.94 -4.52 -1.72
C PRO A 66 -31.73 -5.07 -2.93
N GLU A 67 -31.08 -5.65 -3.95
CA GLU A 67 -31.78 -6.34 -5.03
C GLU A 67 -32.39 -7.69 -4.59
N PHE A 68 -31.78 -8.38 -3.61
CA PHE A 68 -32.19 -9.72 -3.15
C PHE A 68 -32.74 -9.75 -1.72
N ASP A 69 -32.19 -8.96 -0.81
CA ASP A 69 -32.45 -8.98 0.64
C ASP A 69 -33.63 -8.09 1.07
N LYS A 70 -34.73 -8.15 0.31
CA LYS A 70 -35.96 -7.34 0.51
C LYS A 70 -36.63 -7.58 1.87
N GLN A 71 -36.33 -8.69 2.54
CA GLN A 71 -36.88 -9.03 3.86
C GLN A 71 -36.43 -8.07 4.97
N PHE A 72 -35.31 -7.37 4.80
CA PHE A 72 -34.82 -6.36 5.76
C PHE A 72 -35.31 -4.95 5.44
N MET A 73 -35.97 -4.76 4.29
CA MET A 73 -36.66 -3.51 3.95
C MET A 73 -38.05 -3.53 4.60
N LYS A 74 -38.10 -3.33 5.92
CA LYS A 74 -39.39 -3.04 6.56
C LYS A 74 -39.88 -1.69 6.04
N THR A 75 -40.92 -1.69 5.21
CA THR A 75 -41.72 -0.50 4.95
C THR A 75 -42.56 -0.27 6.20
N GLU A 76 -42.14 0.64 7.06
CA GLU A 76 -43.03 1.22 8.06
C GLU A 76 -44.06 2.08 7.30
N ILE A 77 -45.32 1.62 7.31
CA ILE A 77 -46.51 2.44 7.08
C ILE A 77 -47.35 2.30 8.34
#